data_AF-A0A0U5EA14-F1
#
_entry.id   AF-A0A0U5EA14-F1
#
_cell.length_a   1.000
_cell.length_b   1.000
_cell.length_c   1.000
_cell.angle_alpha   90.00
_cell.angle_beta   90.00
_cell.angle_gamma   90.00
#
_symmetry.space_group_name_H-M   'P 1'
#
loop_
_entity.id
_entity.type
_entity.pdbx_description
1 polymer ?
#
loop_
_entity_poly.entity_id
_entity_poly.type
_entity_poly.pdbx_seq_one_letter_code
_entity_poly.pdbx_strand_id
1 'polypeptide(L)'
;MGGFTLASLLIPEEAYLLIFVASGLLIIIGLKRIAFALMGFVLISILLPPFLEPLLAELPDWVIWAILAFVALALLRALLGRDIWANMWGTLLGNLLTALVMGLIRLPVRMIRGLFGWMVPRRRD
;
A
#
# COMPACT_ATOMS: atom_id res chain seq x y z
N MET A 1 -17.49 -26.94 -0.78
CA MET A 1 -17.63 -25.47 -0.88
C MET A 1 -16.27 -24.94 -1.27
N GLY A 2 -16.11 -24.47 -2.51
CA GLY A 2 -14.81 -24.03 -3.03
C GLY A 2 -14.29 -22.87 -2.21
N GLY A 3 -13.17 -23.07 -1.52
CA GLY A 3 -12.45 -22.01 -0.85
C GLY A 3 -11.94 -21.05 -1.93
N PHE A 4 -12.65 -19.96 -2.13
CA PHE A 4 -12.13 -18.80 -2.87
C PHE A 4 -10.99 -18.23 -2.03
N THR A 5 -9.79 -18.80 -2.18
CA THR A 5 -8.58 -18.25 -1.59
C THR A 5 -8.24 -16.97 -2.35
N LEU A 6 -7.77 -15.93 -1.66
CA LEU A 6 -7.31 -14.69 -2.29
C LEU A 6 -6.23 -14.94 -3.38
N ALA A 7 -5.56 -16.10 -3.34
CA ALA A 7 -4.65 -16.58 -4.38
C ALA A 7 -5.34 -16.93 -5.70
N SER A 8 -6.52 -17.58 -5.66
CA SER A 8 -7.32 -17.95 -6.84
C SER A 8 -7.87 -16.76 -7.63
N LEU A 9 -7.94 -15.57 -7.03
CA LEU A 9 -8.42 -14.36 -7.69
C LEU A 9 -7.34 -13.69 -8.57
N LEU A 10 -6.05 -13.99 -8.31
CA LEU A 10 -4.91 -13.32 -8.94
C LEU A 10 -4.16 -14.22 -9.92
N ILE A 11 -4.18 -15.54 -9.72
CA ILE A 11 -3.47 -16.51 -10.57
C ILE A 11 -4.41 -17.71 -10.82
N PRO A 12 -4.77 -18.00 -12.09
CA PRO A 12 -5.52 -19.21 -12.44
C PRO A 12 -4.74 -20.44 -11.98
N GLU A 13 -5.43 -21.48 -11.48
CA GLU A 13 -4.77 -22.70 -10.99
C GLU A 13 -3.91 -23.37 -12.08
N GLU A 14 -4.27 -23.18 -13.34
CA GLU A 14 -3.54 -23.68 -14.51
C GLU A 14 -2.21 -22.95 -14.74
N ALA A 15 -2.09 -21.71 -14.28
CA ALA A 15 -0.89 -20.90 -14.47
C ALA A 15 0.26 -21.36 -13.56
N TYR A 16 0.00 -22.06 -12.45
CA TYR A 16 1.06 -22.62 -11.60
C TYR A 16 1.95 -23.61 -12.35
N LEU A 17 1.36 -24.44 -13.21
CA LEU A 17 2.09 -25.42 -14.02
C LEU A 17 2.99 -24.69 -15.04
N LEU A 18 2.49 -23.59 -15.61
CA LEU A 18 3.22 -22.76 -16.54
C LEU A 18 4.40 -22.03 -15.87
N ILE A 19 4.21 -21.52 -14.64
CA ILE A 19 5.27 -20.92 -13.82
C ILE A 19 6.33 -21.98 -13.46
N PHE A 20 5.91 -23.21 -13.15
CA PHE A 20 6.83 -24.30 -12.85
C PHE A 20 7.70 -24.65 -14.06
N VAL A 21 7.10 -24.80 -15.24
CA VAL A 21 7.83 -25.04 -16.51
C VAL A 21 8.77 -23.87 -16.83
N ALA A 22 8.31 -22.63 -16.68
CA ALA A 22 9.14 -21.44 -16.89
C ALA A 22 10.33 -21.39 -15.92
N SER A 23 10.16 -21.80 -14.67
CA SER A 23 11.24 -21.88 -13.70
C SER A 23 12.32 -22.88 -14.12
N GLY A 24 11.94 -24.06 -14.64
CA GLY A 24 12.88 -25.04 -15.19
C GLY A 24 13.67 -24.51 -16.38
N LEU A 25 13.01 -23.81 -17.30
CA LEU A 25 13.65 -23.13 -18.44
C LEU A 25 14.67 -22.07 -17.97
N LEU A 26 14.33 -21.27 -16.95
CA LEU A 26 15.23 -20.27 -16.39
C LEU A 26 16.49 -20.88 -15.75
N ILE A 27 16.39 -22.08 -15.16
CA ILE A 27 17.57 -22.80 -14.63
C ILE A 27 18.52 -23.18 -15.77
N ILE A 28 17.97 -23.67 -16.89
CA ILE A 28 18.76 -24.08 -18.07
C ILE A 28 19.49 -22.87 -18.67
N ILE A 29 18.84 -21.72 -18.75
CA ILE A 29 19.41 -20.46 -19.27
C ILE A 29 20.46 -19.87 -18.30
N GLY A 30 20.59 -20.41 -17.08
CA GLY A 30 21.57 -19.97 -16.08
C GLY A 30 21.06 -18.86 -15.14
N LEU A 31 19.79 -18.46 -15.25
CA LEU A 31 19.11 -17.47 -14.40
C LEU A 31 18.62 -18.12 -13.08
N LYS A 32 19.52 -18.85 -12.41
CA LYS A 32 19.21 -19.67 -11.23
C LYS A 32 18.52 -18.90 -10.10
N ARG A 33 18.94 -17.65 -9.85
CA ARG A 33 18.37 -16.81 -8.78
C ARG A 33 16.88 -16.53 -9.00
N ILE A 34 16.49 -16.22 -10.23
CA ILE A 34 15.08 -15.92 -10.57
C ILE A 34 14.28 -17.22 -10.56
N ALA A 35 14.84 -18.31 -11.09
CA ALA A 35 14.18 -19.60 -11.06
C ALA A 35 13.90 -20.10 -9.63
N PHE A 36 14.87 -20.01 -8.73
CA PHE A 36 14.66 -20.36 -7.32
C PHE A 36 13.65 -19.44 -6.64
N ALA A 37 13.64 -18.15 -6.96
CA ALA A 37 12.64 -17.22 -6.44
C ALA A 37 11.22 -17.59 -6.91
N LEU A 38 11.05 -17.93 -8.19
CA LEU A 38 9.76 -18.38 -8.75
C LEU A 38 9.32 -19.71 -8.16
N MET A 39 10.23 -20.68 -8.04
CA MET A 39 9.91 -21.99 -7.47
C MET A 39 9.55 -21.88 -5.98
N GLY A 40 10.29 -21.06 -5.23
CA GLY A 40 9.97 -20.73 -3.85
C GLY A 40 8.63 -20.02 -3.72
N PHE A 41 8.31 -19.09 -4.62
CA PHE A 41 7.02 -18.41 -4.66
C PHE A 41 5.86 -19.40 -4.88
N VAL A 42 5.99 -20.32 -5.84
CA VAL A 42 4.96 -21.36 -6.08
C VAL A 42 4.78 -22.23 -4.83
N LEU A 43 5.87 -22.73 -4.25
CA LEU A 43 5.84 -23.54 -3.03
C LEU A 43 5.15 -22.81 -1.87
N ILE A 44 5.55 -21.56 -1.60
CA ILE A 44 4.93 -20.74 -0.56
C ILE A 44 3.45 -20.51 -0.89
N SER A 45 3.10 -20.19 -2.13
CA SER A 45 1.70 -19.91 -2.49
C SER A 45 0.76 -21.09 -2.27
N ILE A 46 1.26 -22.32 -2.38
CA ILE A 46 0.49 -23.56 -2.14
C ILE A 46 0.49 -23.92 -0.65
N LEU A 47 1.63 -23.78 0.03
CA LEU A 47 1.74 -24.16 1.44
C LEU A 47 1.14 -23.15 2.40
N LEU A 48 1.17 -21.85 2.07
CA LEU A 48 0.82 -20.76 2.99
C LEU A 48 -0.69 -20.65 3.30
N PRO A 49 -1.62 -20.84 2.34
CA PRO A 49 -3.06 -20.77 2.61
C PRO A 49 -3.56 -21.63 3.78
N PRO A 50 -3.24 -22.93 3.89
CA PRO A 50 -3.75 -23.75 4.99
C PRO A 50 -3.25 -23.31 6.38
N PHE A 51 -2.12 -22.59 6.47
CA PHE A 51 -1.65 -22.01 7.74
C PHE A 51 -2.25 -20.63 8.00
N LEU A 52 -2.52 -19.84 6.96
CA LEU A 52 -3.07 -18.50 7.09
C LEU A 52 -4.59 -18.50 7.30
N GLU A 53 -5.32 -19.42 6.68
CA GLU A 53 -6.79 -19.49 6.79
C GLU A 53 -7.30 -19.53 8.25
N PRO A 54 -6.84 -20.43 9.12
CA PRO A 54 -7.31 -20.44 10.52
C PRO A 54 -6.89 -19.16 11.27
N LEU A 55 -5.71 -18.62 10.96
CA LEU A 55 -5.18 -17.41 11.59
C LEU A 55 -5.94 -16.15 11.16
N LEU A 56 -6.37 -16.08 9.90
CA LEU A 56 -7.19 -15.00 9.35
C LEU A 56 -8.65 -15.13 9.79
N ALA A 57 -9.16 -16.34 9.98
CA ALA A 57 -10.53 -16.58 10.42
C ALA A 57 -10.78 -16.12 11.88
N GLU A 58 -9.75 -16.12 12.72
CA GLU A 58 -9.82 -15.60 14.09
C GLU A 58 -9.67 -14.08 14.17
N LEU A 59 -9.25 -13.43 13.08
CA LEU A 59 -9.02 -12.00 13.07
C LEU A 59 -10.31 -11.22 12.76
N PRO A 60 -10.54 -10.09 13.45
CA PRO A 60 -11.61 -9.17 13.08
C PRO A 60 -11.40 -8.61 11.67
N ASP A 61 -12.49 -8.40 10.92
CA ASP A 61 -12.45 -7.91 9.53
C ASP A 61 -11.62 -6.63 9.35
N TRP A 62 -11.68 -5.71 10.32
CA TRP A 62 -10.92 -4.46 10.27
C TRP A 62 -9.40 -4.68 10.30
N VAL A 63 -8.93 -5.75 10.96
CA VAL A 63 -7.51 -6.13 10.99
C VAL A 63 -7.10 -6.66 9.62
N ILE A 64 -7.95 -7.48 8.99
CA ILE A 64 -7.70 -8.02 7.64
C ILE A 64 -7.54 -6.87 6.64
N TRP A 65 -8.45 -5.89 6.66
CA TRP A 65 -8.36 -4.68 5.83
C TRP A 65 -7.08 -3.89 6.09
N ALA A 66 -6.66 -3.75 7.34
CA ALA A 66 -5.41 -3.09 7.70
C ALA A 66 -4.17 -3.83 7.16
N ILE A 67 -4.15 -5.17 7.26
CA ILE A 67 -3.08 -6.01 6.70
C ILE A 67 -3.05 -5.87 5.18
N LEU A 68 -4.19 -5.93 4.50
CA LEU A 68 -4.30 -5.79 3.05
C LEU A 68 -3.81 -4.41 2.59
N ALA A 69 -4.21 -3.35 3.29
CA ALA A 69 -3.72 -1.99 3.03
C ALA A 69 -2.21 -1.88 3.25
N PHE A 70 -1.68 -2.49 4.32
CA PHE A 70 -0.24 -2.52 4.61
C PHE A 70 0.55 -3.26 3.51
N VAL A 71 0.08 -4.42 3.07
CA VAL A 71 0.70 -5.19 1.97
C VAL A 71 0.65 -4.39 0.68
N ALA A 72 -0.48 -3.77 0.35
CA ALA A 72 -0.60 -2.93 -0.83
C ALA A 72 0.40 -1.76 -0.81
N LEU A 73 0.55 -1.07 0.33
CA LEU A 73 1.55 -0.01 0.52
C LEU A 73 2.99 -0.54 0.43
N ALA A 74 3.26 -1.73 0.97
CA ALA A 74 4.58 -2.35 0.88
C ALA A 74 4.94 -2.73 -0.57
N LEU A 75 3.98 -3.24 -1.34
CA LEU A 75 4.15 -3.50 -2.77
C LEU A 75 4.36 -2.20 -3.55
N LEU A 76 3.58 -1.16 -3.26
CA LEU A 76 3.76 0.17 -3.86
C LEU A 76 5.16 0.73 -3.59
N ARG A 77 5.64 0.59 -2.34
CA ARG A 77 7.02 0.94 -1.95
C ARG A 77 8.07 0.12 -2.70
N ALA A 78 7.84 -1.17 -2.91
CA ALA A 78 8.75 -2.04 -3.66
C ALA A 78 8.80 -1.65 -5.15
N LEU A 79 7.65 -1.31 -5.74
CA LEU A 79 7.50 -0.88 -7.13
C LEU A 79 8.14 0.49 -7.40
N LEU A 80 7.88 1.48 -6.54
CA LEU A 80 8.41 2.84 -6.67
C LEU A 80 9.90 2.91 -6.32
N GLY A 81 10.45 1.91 -5.65
CA GLY A 81 11.82 1.95 -5.15
C GLY A 81 11.96 2.84 -3.92
N ARG A 82 13.01 2.58 -3.14
CA ARG A 82 13.23 3.19 -1.83
C ARG A 82 13.33 4.72 -1.90
N ASP A 83 13.92 5.25 -2.96
CA ASP A 83 14.22 6.68 -3.09
C ASP A 83 12.97 7.50 -3.47
N ILE A 84 12.14 7.01 -4.37
CA ILE A 84 10.88 7.68 -4.73
C ILE A 84 9.91 7.66 -3.56
N TRP A 85 9.80 6.52 -2.86
CA TRP A 85 8.96 6.43 -1.67
C TRP A 85 9.41 7.37 -0.56
N ALA A 86 10.73 7.49 -0.32
CA ALA A 86 11.27 8.41 0.67
C ALA A 86 11.01 9.88 0.30
N ASN A 87 11.15 10.24 -0.97
CA ASN A 87 10.86 11.59 -1.46
C ASN A 87 9.37 11.92 -1.37
N MET A 88 8.48 10.99 -1.73
CA MET A 88 7.03 11.16 -1.61
C MET A 88 6.58 11.30 -0.16
N TRP A 89 7.09 10.48 0.75
CA TRP A 89 6.77 10.63 2.17
C TRP A 89 7.33 11.92 2.75
N GLY A 90 8.55 12.30 2.37
CA GLY A 90 9.16 13.56 2.78
C GLY A 90 8.36 14.78 2.32
N THR A 91 7.87 14.77 1.08
CA THR A 91 7.01 15.86 0.56
C THR A 91 5.62 15.85 1.18
N LEU A 92 5.01 14.70 1.42
CA LEU A 92 3.70 14.61 2.08
C LEU A 92 3.76 15.07 3.54
N LEU A 93 4.77 14.63 4.30
CA LEU A 93 5.02 15.10 5.67
C LEU A 93 5.38 16.58 5.69
N GLY A 94 6.21 17.04 4.75
CA GLY A 94 6.57 18.44 4.59
C GLY A 94 5.37 19.33 4.27
N ASN A 95 4.48 18.89 3.39
CA ASN A 95 3.26 19.61 3.03
C ASN A 95 2.24 19.60 4.19
N LEU A 96 2.10 18.48 4.91
CA LEU A 96 1.25 18.41 6.10
C LEU A 96 1.75 19.34 7.20
N LEU A 97 3.05 19.33 7.50
CA LEU A 97 3.68 20.24 8.46
C LEU A 97 3.50 21.69 8.03
N THR A 98 3.73 22.00 6.75
CA THR A 98 3.57 23.36 6.22
C THR A 98 2.11 23.82 6.29
N ALA A 99 1.15 22.95 5.96
CA ALA A 99 -0.27 23.23 6.08
C ALA A 99 -0.71 23.44 7.54
N LEU A 100 -0.14 22.67 8.47
CA LEU A 100 -0.42 22.76 9.90
C LEU A 100 0.15 24.05 10.49
N VAL A 101 1.39 24.42 10.13
CA VAL A 101 2.03 25.69 10.51
C VAL A 101 1.30 26.89 9.89
N MET A 102 1.00 26.86 8.59
CA MET A 102 0.23 27.93 7.94
C MET A 102 -1.19 28.04 8.49
N GLY A 103 -1.82 26.92 8.83
CA GLY A 103 -3.13 26.90 9.49
C GLY A 103 -3.08 27.55 10.87
N LEU A 104 -2.07 27.21 11.67
CA LEU A 104 -1.84 27.77 13.00
C LEU A 104 -1.56 29.27 12.96
N ILE A 105 -0.84 29.76 11.94
CA ILE A 105 -0.55 31.19 11.73
C ILE A 105 -1.76 31.94 11.15
N ARG A 106 -2.55 31.31 10.27
CA ARG A 106 -3.74 31.94 9.67
C ARG A 106 -4.93 32.03 10.61
N LEU A 107 -5.03 31.14 11.61
CA LEU A 107 -6.07 31.17 12.64
C LEU A 107 -6.12 32.52 13.41
N PRO A 108 -5.02 33.03 14.00
CA PRO A 108 -5.03 34.33 14.69
C PRO A 108 -5.24 35.50 13.73
N VAL A 109 -4.69 35.45 12.51
CA VAL A 109 -4.89 36.50 11.50
C VAL A 109 -6.37 36.57 11.05
N ARG A 110 -7.06 35.44 10.94
CA ARG A 110 -8.52 35.40 10.67
C ARG A 110 -9.32 35.93 11.85
N MET A 111 -8.94 35.61 13.08
CA MET A 111 -9.58 36.18 14.28
C MET A 111 -9.43 37.71 14.34
N ILE A 112 -8.22 38.23 14.09
CA ILE A 112 -7.96 39.67 14.10
C ILE A 112 -8.70 40.38 12.97
N ARG A 113 -8.73 39.83 11.74
CA ARG A 113 -9.54 40.38 10.64
C ARG A 113 -11.05 40.28 10.89
N GLY A 114 -11.52 39.24 11.58
CA GLY A 114 -12.93 39.13 11.99
C GLY A 114 -13.32 40.23 12.99
N LEU A 115 -12.44 40.52 13.94
CA LEU A 115 -12.61 41.59 14.93
C LEU A 115 -12.53 42.99 14.30
N PHE A 116 -11.56 43.24 13.41
CA PHE A 116 -11.42 44.54 12.74
C PHE A 116 -12.40 44.74 11.58
N GLY A 117 -12.86 43.68 10.91
CA GLY A 117 -13.82 43.74 9.81
C GLY A 117 -15.22 44.17 10.23
N TRP A 118 -15.58 44.01 11.51
CA TRP A 118 -16.81 44.58 12.09
C TRP A 118 -16.73 46.10 12.30
N MET A 119 -15.54 46.69 12.35
CA MET A 119 -15.36 48.14 12.55
C MET A 119 -15.27 48.95 11.26
N VAL A 120 -15.20 48.30 10.09
CA VAL A 120 -15.19 49.01 8.79
C VAL A 120 -16.60 48.96 8.21
N PRO A 121 -17.41 50.04 8.35
CA PRO A 121 -18.72 50.08 7.73
C PRO A 121 -18.56 50.03 6.21
N ARG A 122 -19.10 48.98 5.60
CA ARG A 122 -19.32 48.90 4.15
C ARG A 122 -20.19 50.10 3.77
N ARG A 123 -19.58 51.17 3.23
CA ARG A 123 -20.33 52.15 2.45
C ARG A 123 -20.84 51.40 1.21
N ARG A 124 -22.17 51.25 1.15
CA ARG A 124 -22.88 50.86 -0.05
C ARG A 124 -22.92 52.09 -0.94
N ASP A 125 -22.22 52.02 -2.06
CA ASP A 125 -22.49 52.85 -3.23
C ASP A 125 -23.44 52.08 -4.16
#